data_AF-A0A972ZVP0-F1
#
_entry.id   AF-A0A972ZVP0-F1
#
_cell.length_a   1.000
_cell.length_b   1.000
_cell.length_c   1.000
_cell.angle_alpha   90.00
_cell.angle_beta   90.00
_cell.angle_gamma   90.00
#
_symmetry.space_group_name_H-M   'P 1'
#
loop_
_entity.id
_entity.type
_entity.pdbx_description
1 polymer ?
#
loop_
_entity_poly.entity_id
_entity_poly.type
_entity_poly.pdbx_seq_one_letter_code
_entity_poly.pdbx_strand_id
1 'polypeptide(L)'
;MTSNDDVQNKSAAGASSAEPEGAQAGSFDLARVAQEISTQGGKERKRPPIHLWNPPLCDGVDMHITRDGTWYYMGSPIGRKPMVRLFSTIMRREDDGYFYIVTPVEKVRVIVDDAPFVAVYVEIEGAGSDQRLTFRTNVDDQVTAGPDHPIRVEIDAETGEPSPYVHMRDRLDALIARPVFYELVELSVERELDQGPVYGVWSDGEFFPVGAYQGEADSGAGT
;
A
#
# COMPACT_ATOMS: atom_id res chain seq x y z
N MET A 1 -9.87 -66.97 38.20
CA MET A 1 -10.77 -66.40 37.17
C MET A 1 -11.98 -65.90 37.93
N THR A 2 -12.22 -64.61 38.13
CA THR A 2 -11.87 -63.42 37.34
C THR A 2 -11.97 -62.17 38.23
N SER A 3 -11.01 -61.27 38.02
CA SER A 3 -11.12 -59.80 37.90
C SER A 3 -11.78 -59.00 39.03
N ASN A 4 -11.00 -58.24 39.81
CA ASN A 4 -10.57 -56.84 39.55
C ASN A 4 -11.76 -55.87 39.55
N ASP A 5 -12.11 -55.38 40.74
CA ASP A 5 -13.05 -54.27 40.94
C ASP A 5 -12.31 -52.94 40.98
N ASP A 6 -12.96 -51.98 40.33
CA ASP A 6 -12.49 -50.67 39.92
C ASP A 6 -12.06 -49.73 41.04
N VAL A 7 -11.01 -48.99 40.70
CA VAL A 7 -10.46 -47.84 41.41
C VAL A 7 -11.40 -46.63 41.20
N GLN A 8 -11.90 -46.04 42.29
CA GLN A 8 -12.30 -44.63 42.30
C GLN A 8 -11.48 -43.88 43.36
N ASN A 9 -10.47 -43.15 42.89
CA ASN A 9 -9.71 -42.19 43.67
C ASN A 9 -10.33 -40.78 43.54
N LYS A 10 -10.38 -40.08 44.66
CA LYS A 10 -10.92 -38.74 44.87
C LYS A 10 -9.97 -37.65 44.37
N SER A 11 -10.58 -36.58 43.86
CA SER A 11 -10.16 -35.18 43.75
C SER A 11 -8.84 -34.73 44.39
N ALA A 12 -8.02 -34.05 43.59
CA ALA A 12 -7.35 -32.80 43.98
C ALA A 12 -7.06 -31.95 42.73
N ALA A 13 -7.60 -30.74 42.74
CA ALA A 13 -7.44 -29.71 41.73
C ALA A 13 -6.13 -28.94 41.90
N GLY A 14 -5.66 -28.31 40.81
CA GLY A 14 -4.91 -27.06 40.90
C GLY A 14 -3.45 -27.11 40.47
N ALA A 15 -3.21 -26.89 39.17
CA ALA A 15 -2.05 -26.12 38.71
C ALA A 15 -2.49 -25.41 37.42
N SER A 16 -3.02 -24.20 37.61
CA SER A 16 -3.37 -23.26 36.56
C SER A 16 -2.08 -22.83 35.85
N SER A 17 -1.97 -23.23 34.59
CA SER A 17 -1.12 -22.58 33.60
C SER A 17 -1.61 -21.14 33.45
N ALA A 18 -0.82 -20.20 33.96
CA ALA A 18 -1.07 -18.78 33.83
C ALA A 18 -1.06 -18.39 32.34
N GLU A 19 -2.23 -18.03 31.82
CA GLU A 19 -2.39 -17.23 30.62
C GLU A 19 -1.71 -15.87 30.88
N PRO A 20 -0.97 -15.28 29.91
CA PRO A 20 -0.41 -13.97 30.13
C PRO A 20 -1.54 -12.94 30.21
N GLU A 21 -1.52 -12.16 31.29
CA GLU A 21 -2.39 -11.03 31.55
C GLU A 21 -2.51 -10.12 30.34
N GLY A 22 -3.75 -9.71 30.06
CA GLY A 22 -4.13 -8.86 28.93
C GLY A 22 -3.31 -7.58 28.87
N ALA A 23 -2.59 -7.41 27.76
CA ALA A 23 -2.21 -6.11 27.27
C ALA A 23 -3.50 -5.29 27.07
N GLN A 24 -3.63 -4.16 27.77
CA GLN A 24 -4.67 -3.19 27.49
C GLN A 24 -4.48 -2.72 26.04
N ALA A 25 -5.36 -3.17 25.14
CA ALA A 25 -5.42 -2.68 23.77
C ALA A 25 -5.62 -1.16 23.82
N GLY A 26 -4.70 -0.41 23.24
CA GLY A 26 -4.84 1.03 23.09
C GLY A 26 -6.17 1.34 22.39
N SER A 27 -6.93 2.27 22.95
CA SER A 27 -8.27 2.64 22.46
C SER A 27 -8.18 3.50 21.19
N PHE A 28 -7.65 2.92 20.12
CA PHE A 28 -7.77 3.51 18.79
C PHE A 28 -9.18 3.23 18.26
N ASP A 29 -10.06 4.20 18.39
CA ASP A 29 -11.42 4.09 17.87
C ASP A 29 -11.50 4.76 16.49
N LEU A 30 -11.69 3.95 15.44
CA LEU A 30 -11.83 4.42 14.06
C LEU A 30 -12.91 5.50 13.91
N ALA A 31 -14.02 5.39 14.64
CA ALA A 31 -15.11 6.35 14.56
C ALA A 31 -14.72 7.69 15.20
N ARG A 32 -14.07 7.65 16.38
CA ARG A 32 -13.55 8.85 17.03
C ARG A 32 -12.54 9.57 16.14
N VAL A 33 -11.56 8.84 15.61
CA VAL A 33 -10.52 9.41 14.75
C VAL A 33 -11.13 10.01 13.49
N ALA A 34 -12.08 9.32 12.87
CA ALA A 34 -12.76 9.85 11.69
C ALA A 34 -13.52 11.15 11.98
N GLN A 35 -14.16 11.25 13.16
CA GLN A 35 -14.84 12.46 13.59
C GLN A 35 -13.85 13.61 13.84
N GLU A 36 -12.74 13.36 14.53
CA GLU A 36 -11.71 14.36 14.84
C GLU A 36 -11.13 14.98 13.56
N ILE A 37 -10.70 14.16 12.59
CA ILE A 37 -10.11 14.64 11.34
C ILE A 37 -11.14 15.46 10.55
N SER A 38 -12.39 15.01 10.52
CA SER A 38 -13.46 15.70 9.80
C SER A 38 -13.73 17.11 10.35
N THR A 39 -13.54 17.33 11.65
CA THR A 39 -13.70 18.66 12.29
C THR A 39 -12.52 19.61 12.06
N GLN A 40 -11.34 19.08 11.74
CA GLN A 40 -10.13 19.87 11.51
C GLN A 40 -9.97 20.31 10.04
N GLY A 41 -10.74 19.74 9.11
CA GLY A 41 -10.76 20.13 7.70
C GLY A 41 -11.52 21.44 7.48
N GLY A 42 -10.79 22.54 7.25
CA GLY A 42 -11.37 23.81 6.78
C GLY A 42 -12.01 23.69 5.38
N LYS A 43 -12.73 24.74 4.96
CA LYS A 43 -13.47 24.79 3.67
C LYS A 43 -12.63 24.56 2.39
N GLU A 44 -11.31 24.47 2.50
CA GLU A 44 -10.42 24.04 1.42
C GLU A 44 -9.90 22.63 1.74
N ARG A 45 -10.03 21.70 0.80
CA ARG A 45 -9.62 20.29 0.88
C ARG A 45 -8.09 20.10 0.97
N LYS A 46 -7.41 20.80 1.87
CA LYS A 46 -5.99 20.60 2.16
C LYS A 46 -5.87 19.42 3.12
N ARG A 47 -4.97 18.48 2.80
CA ARG A 47 -4.65 17.35 3.69
C ARG A 47 -4.19 17.89 5.06
N PRO A 48 -4.48 17.20 6.17
CA PRO A 48 -4.00 17.63 7.48
C PRO A 48 -2.46 17.72 7.52
N PRO A 49 -1.87 18.63 8.30
CA PRO A 49 -0.43 18.84 8.34
C PRO A 49 0.28 17.77 9.18
N ILE A 50 0.17 16.50 8.75
CA ILE A 50 0.61 15.33 9.53
C ILE A 50 2.11 15.31 9.85
N HIS A 51 2.93 16.07 9.14
CA HIS A 51 4.35 16.23 9.42
C HIS A 51 4.62 17.06 10.70
N LEU A 52 3.64 17.84 11.18
CA LEU A 52 3.74 18.63 12.41
C LEU A 52 3.40 17.80 13.67
N TRP A 53 2.86 16.59 13.50
CA TRP A 53 2.37 15.76 14.60
C TRP A 53 3.39 14.68 14.95
N ASN A 54 3.76 14.58 16.23
CA ASN A 54 4.65 13.53 16.76
C ASN A 54 4.09 12.93 18.06
N PRO A 55 2.87 12.36 18.02
CA PRO A 55 2.26 11.76 19.20
C PRO A 55 2.91 10.40 19.56
N PRO A 56 2.64 9.87 20.76
CA PRO A 56 3.08 8.53 21.13
C PRO A 56 2.49 7.45 20.21
N LEU A 57 3.25 6.36 20.06
CA LEU A 57 2.76 5.15 19.41
C LEU A 57 1.66 4.51 20.28
N CYS A 58 0.57 4.12 19.65
CA CYS A 58 -0.52 3.38 20.26
C CYS A 58 -0.27 1.88 20.08
N ASP A 59 -0.04 1.17 21.19
CA ASP A 59 0.20 -0.27 21.19
C ASP A 59 -1.12 -1.07 21.15
N GLY A 60 -1.04 -2.30 20.64
CA GLY A 60 -2.18 -3.22 20.62
C GLY A 60 -3.21 -2.93 19.53
N VAL A 61 -2.89 -2.06 18.56
CA VAL A 61 -3.73 -1.76 17.40
C VAL A 61 -3.21 -2.52 16.19
N ASP A 62 -4.08 -3.36 15.60
CA ASP A 62 -3.81 -4.05 14.34
C ASP A 62 -4.48 -3.30 13.18
N MET A 63 -3.64 -2.74 12.30
CA MET A 63 -4.05 -2.05 11.08
C MET A 63 -3.19 -2.58 9.92
N HIS A 64 -3.85 -3.05 8.86
CA HIS A 64 -3.18 -3.72 7.75
C HIS A 64 -3.80 -3.29 6.41
N ILE A 65 -2.95 -3.03 5.43
CA ILE A 65 -3.32 -2.79 4.04
C ILE A 65 -2.75 -3.93 3.20
N THR A 66 -3.64 -4.74 2.62
CA THR A 66 -3.25 -5.82 1.72
C THR A 66 -2.80 -5.28 0.36
N ARG A 67 -2.11 -6.10 -0.42
CA ARG A 67 -1.60 -5.72 -1.76
C ARG A 67 -2.69 -5.22 -2.71
N ASP A 68 -3.92 -5.72 -2.59
CA ASP A 68 -5.08 -5.28 -3.39
C ASP A 68 -5.69 -3.94 -2.90
N GLY A 69 -5.15 -3.36 -1.84
CA GLY A 69 -5.59 -2.12 -1.24
C GLY A 69 -6.77 -2.26 -0.27
N THR A 70 -7.10 -3.48 0.17
CA THR A 70 -8.11 -3.69 1.23
C THR A 70 -7.53 -3.33 2.59
N TRP A 71 -8.28 -2.56 3.37
CA TRP A 71 -7.89 -2.15 4.72
C TRP A 71 -8.54 -3.06 5.76
N TYR A 72 -7.75 -3.52 6.72
CA TYR A 72 -8.18 -4.33 7.86
C TYR A 72 -7.89 -3.59 9.15
N TYR A 73 -8.84 -3.68 10.09
CA TYR A 73 -8.68 -3.23 11.45
C TYR A 73 -9.09 -4.36 12.39
N MET A 74 -8.19 -4.77 13.27
CA MET A 74 -8.40 -5.90 14.20
C MET A 74 -8.91 -7.15 13.46
N GLY A 75 -8.24 -7.51 12.36
CA GLY A 75 -8.60 -8.64 11.50
C GLY A 75 -9.90 -8.50 10.69
N SER A 76 -10.63 -7.40 10.81
CA SER A 76 -11.90 -7.17 10.09
C SER A 76 -11.74 -6.14 8.97
N PRO A 77 -12.26 -6.40 7.75
CA PRO A 77 -12.12 -5.46 6.64
C PRO A 77 -12.97 -4.20 6.85
N ILE A 78 -12.41 -3.04 6.52
CA ILE A 78 -13.07 -1.74 6.56
C ILE A 78 -13.79 -1.48 5.24
N GLY A 79 -15.07 -1.88 5.14
CA GLY A 79 -15.88 -1.71 3.92
C GLY A 79 -16.34 -0.27 3.63
N ARG A 80 -16.09 0.69 4.52
CA ARG A 80 -16.58 2.08 4.39
C ARG A 80 -15.58 2.95 3.62
N LYS A 81 -15.74 3.04 2.29
CA LYS A 81 -14.84 3.81 1.41
C LYS A 81 -14.53 5.24 1.90
N PRO A 82 -15.49 6.06 2.37
CA PRO A 82 -15.17 7.40 2.89
C PRO A 82 -14.23 7.39 4.10
N MET A 83 -14.31 6.36 4.95
CA MET A 83 -13.46 6.21 6.12
C MET A 83 -12.04 5.80 5.71
N VAL A 84 -11.91 4.85 4.79
CA VAL A 84 -10.59 4.47 4.21
C VAL A 84 -9.92 5.69 3.55
N ARG A 85 -10.69 6.45 2.76
CA ARG A 85 -10.21 7.70 2.16
C ARG A 85 -9.80 8.74 3.20
N LEU A 86 -10.46 8.80 4.35
CA LEU A 86 -10.06 9.73 5.40
C LEU A 86 -8.72 9.31 6.02
N PHE A 87 -8.56 8.04 6.35
CA PHE A 87 -7.31 7.53 6.94
C PHE A 87 -6.12 7.63 5.97
N SER A 88 -6.33 7.45 4.67
CA SER A 88 -5.26 7.64 3.68
C SER A 88 -4.68 9.05 3.68
N THR A 89 -5.47 10.08 4.04
CA THR A 89 -5.00 11.48 4.08
C THR A 89 -4.05 11.76 5.24
N ILE A 90 -4.13 10.96 6.30
CA ILE A 90 -3.32 11.13 7.51
C ILE A 90 -2.23 10.07 7.65
N MET A 91 -1.96 9.37 6.56
CA MET A 91 -0.93 8.35 6.52
C MET A 91 0.41 8.95 6.09
N ARG A 92 1.51 8.49 6.71
CA ARG A 92 2.89 8.80 6.34
C ARG A 92 3.78 7.57 6.45
N ARG A 93 4.88 7.56 5.71
CA ARG A 93 5.98 6.61 5.88
C ARG A 93 7.13 7.32 6.60
N GLU A 94 7.64 6.75 7.69
CA GLU A 94 8.74 7.33 8.47
C GLU A 94 10.11 6.80 7.97
N ASP A 95 11.21 7.35 8.52
CA ASP A 95 12.58 7.02 8.09
C ASP A 95 13.00 5.60 8.47
N ASP A 96 12.27 4.97 9.40
CA ASP A 96 12.39 3.55 9.74
C ASP A 96 11.81 2.62 8.67
N GLY A 97 11.21 3.19 7.62
CA GLY A 97 10.62 2.48 6.50
C GLY A 97 9.18 2.03 6.74
N TYR A 98 8.61 2.21 7.94
CA TYR A 98 7.26 1.79 8.28
C TYR A 98 6.20 2.85 7.97
N PHE A 99 4.96 2.39 7.82
CA PHE A 99 3.79 3.23 7.58
C PHE A 99 3.02 3.48 8.86
N TYR A 100 2.46 4.67 8.97
CA TYR A 100 1.72 5.12 10.14
C TYR A 100 0.50 5.94 9.75
N ILE A 101 -0.59 5.75 10.49
CA ILE A 101 -1.70 6.70 10.59
C ILE A 101 -1.39 7.62 11.76
N VAL A 102 -1.43 8.93 11.53
CA VAL A 102 -1.02 9.93 12.52
C VAL A 102 -2.12 10.94 12.74
N THR A 103 -2.56 11.08 13.98
CA THR A 103 -3.45 12.16 14.43
C THR A 103 -2.66 13.12 15.34
N PRO A 104 -3.25 14.23 15.82
CA PRO A 104 -2.57 15.05 16.82
C PRO A 104 -2.26 14.34 18.13
N VAL A 105 -3.02 13.30 18.49
CA VAL A 105 -2.98 12.66 19.82
C VAL A 105 -2.37 11.27 19.83
N GLU A 106 -2.39 10.55 18.70
CA GLU A 106 -1.90 9.18 18.63
C GLU A 106 -1.29 8.84 17.26
N LYS A 107 -0.38 7.87 17.27
CA LYS A 107 0.22 7.28 16.07
C LYS A 107 -0.03 5.77 16.07
N VAL A 108 -0.54 5.23 14.97
CA VAL A 108 -0.77 3.78 14.80
C VAL A 108 0.10 3.27 13.66
N ARG A 109 0.80 2.16 13.90
CA ARG A 109 1.55 1.46 12.86
C ARG A 109 0.59 0.75 11.91
N VAL A 110 0.88 0.83 10.61
CA VAL A 110 0.15 0.14 9.56
C VAL A 110 1.09 -0.85 8.89
N ILE A 111 0.69 -2.13 8.88
CA ILE A 111 1.34 -3.13 8.04
C ILE A 111 0.86 -2.89 6.61
N VAL A 112 1.77 -2.83 5.64
CA VAL A 112 1.45 -2.64 4.23
C VAL A 112 2.17 -3.74 3.47
N ASP A 113 1.41 -4.60 2.78
CA ASP A 113 1.99 -5.73 2.04
C ASP A 113 2.88 -5.27 0.88
N ASP A 114 2.55 -4.13 0.28
CA ASP A 114 3.30 -3.56 -0.84
C ASP A 114 3.22 -2.02 -0.86
N ALA A 115 2.12 -1.49 -1.41
CA ALA A 115 1.85 -0.06 -1.46
C ALA A 115 0.54 0.27 -0.73
N PRO A 116 0.44 1.45 -0.11
CA PRO A 116 -0.77 1.85 0.60
C PRO A 116 -1.97 2.17 -0.30
N PHE A 117 -1.71 2.38 -1.59
CA PHE A 117 -2.70 2.71 -2.60
C PHE A 117 -2.56 1.78 -3.80
N VAL A 118 -3.67 1.60 -4.51
CA VAL A 118 -3.67 0.90 -5.80
C VAL A 118 -4.23 1.84 -6.85
N ALA A 119 -3.48 2.14 -7.91
CA ALA A 119 -3.97 2.86 -9.08
C ALA A 119 -4.81 1.92 -9.94
N VAL A 120 -6.12 2.15 -9.94
CA VAL A 120 -7.14 1.24 -10.52
C VAL A 120 -7.69 1.73 -11.85
N TYR A 121 -7.28 2.92 -12.28
CA TYR A 121 -7.70 3.54 -13.52
C TYR A 121 -6.65 4.54 -13.99
N VAL A 122 -6.50 4.70 -15.31
CA VAL A 122 -5.71 5.75 -15.94
C VAL A 122 -6.57 6.48 -16.97
N GLU A 123 -6.52 7.81 -16.94
CA GLU A 123 -7.03 8.68 -17.99
C GLU A 123 -5.86 9.13 -18.85
N ILE A 124 -6.01 9.00 -20.16
CA ILE A 124 -4.98 9.30 -21.15
C ILE A 124 -5.48 10.50 -21.97
N GLU A 125 -4.76 11.61 -21.89
CA GLU A 125 -5.06 12.82 -22.67
C GLU A 125 -3.89 13.18 -23.59
N GLY A 126 -4.19 13.60 -24.82
CA GLY A 126 -3.15 13.98 -25.79
C GLY A 126 -2.46 12.78 -26.42
N ALA A 127 -1.25 12.99 -26.95
CA ALA A 127 -0.47 11.98 -27.65
C ALA A 127 1.03 12.34 -27.65
N GLY A 128 1.88 11.37 -27.95
CA GLY A 128 3.32 11.57 -28.07
C GLY A 128 3.99 11.92 -26.74
N SER A 129 5.02 12.77 -26.76
CA SER A 129 5.77 13.19 -25.57
C SER A 129 4.95 14.05 -24.60
N ASP A 130 3.92 14.72 -25.11
CA ASP A 130 3.11 15.68 -24.34
C ASP A 130 1.82 15.06 -23.82
N GLN A 131 1.63 13.73 -24.00
CA GLN A 131 0.48 13.03 -23.44
C GLN A 131 0.49 13.16 -21.91
N ARG A 132 -0.68 13.06 -21.28
CA ARG A 132 -0.82 13.06 -19.81
C ARG A 132 -1.51 11.79 -19.36
N LEU A 133 -0.88 11.11 -18.40
CA LEU A 133 -1.40 9.91 -17.76
C LEU A 133 -1.85 10.26 -16.34
N THR A 134 -3.17 10.38 -16.15
CA THR A 134 -3.76 10.71 -14.85
C THR A 134 -4.34 9.45 -14.20
N PHE A 135 -3.70 8.99 -13.14
CA PHE A 135 -4.11 7.81 -12.39
C PHE A 135 -5.15 8.16 -11.34
N ARG A 136 -6.14 7.28 -11.16
CA ARG A 136 -7.06 7.31 -10.03
C ARG A 136 -6.88 6.07 -9.16
N THR A 137 -6.71 6.29 -7.87
CA THR A 137 -6.49 5.23 -6.88
C THR A 137 -7.80 4.61 -6.36
N ASN A 138 -7.69 3.47 -5.67
CA ASN A 138 -8.78 2.80 -4.95
C ASN A 138 -9.45 3.70 -3.89
N VAL A 139 -8.76 4.74 -3.40
CA VAL A 139 -9.29 5.74 -2.46
C VAL A 139 -9.78 7.03 -3.13
N ASP A 140 -9.89 7.05 -4.47
CA ASP A 140 -10.31 8.19 -5.31
C ASP A 140 -9.39 9.42 -5.28
N ASP A 141 -8.14 9.26 -4.82
CA ASP A 141 -7.10 10.25 -5.05
C ASP A 141 -6.62 10.14 -6.51
N GLN A 142 -6.34 11.29 -7.12
CA GLN A 142 -5.84 11.38 -8.49
C GLN A 142 -4.43 11.96 -8.51
N VAL A 143 -3.61 11.48 -9.43
CA VAL A 143 -2.24 11.97 -9.67
C VAL A 143 -1.93 11.89 -11.16
N THR A 144 -1.32 12.93 -11.73
CA THR A 144 -0.80 12.90 -13.10
C THR A 144 0.67 12.54 -13.04
N ALA A 145 1.09 11.50 -13.77
CA ALA A 145 2.50 11.14 -13.84
C ALA A 145 3.30 12.25 -14.51
N GLY A 146 4.46 12.55 -13.93
CA GLY A 146 5.33 13.66 -14.33
C GLY A 146 6.56 13.70 -13.41
N PRO A 147 7.38 14.77 -13.47
CA PRO A 147 8.63 14.85 -12.71
C PRO A 147 8.45 14.70 -11.19
N ASP A 148 7.35 15.23 -10.64
CA ASP A 148 7.02 15.14 -9.21
C ASP A 148 6.29 13.84 -8.83
N HIS A 149 5.80 13.11 -9.83
CA HIS A 149 4.99 11.90 -9.67
C HIS A 149 5.48 10.78 -10.61
N PRO A 150 6.76 10.36 -10.49
CA PRO A 150 7.34 9.44 -11.45
C PRO A 150 6.67 8.06 -11.41
N ILE A 151 6.65 7.41 -12.57
CA ILE A 151 6.36 5.98 -12.68
C ILE A 151 7.68 5.22 -12.52
N ARG A 152 7.66 4.15 -11.72
CA ARG A 152 8.79 3.22 -11.55
C ARG A 152 8.30 1.78 -11.66
N VAL A 153 9.14 0.88 -12.14
CA VAL A 153 8.85 -0.56 -12.15
C VAL A 153 9.94 -1.28 -11.38
N GLU A 154 9.54 -2.02 -10.35
CA GLU A 154 10.44 -2.93 -9.63
C GLU A 154 10.22 -4.35 -10.12
N ILE A 155 11.31 -5.08 -10.36
CA ILE A 155 11.24 -6.48 -10.75
C ILE A 155 11.52 -7.32 -9.52
N ASP A 156 10.58 -8.20 -9.18
CA ASP A 156 10.78 -9.18 -8.12
C ASP A 156 11.92 -10.13 -8.50
N ALA A 157 12.93 -10.25 -7.64
CA ALA A 157 14.16 -10.98 -7.96
C ALA A 157 13.98 -12.51 -8.02
N GLU A 158 12.95 -13.05 -7.36
CA GLU A 158 12.71 -14.49 -7.29
C GLU A 158 11.78 -14.97 -8.41
N THR A 159 10.72 -14.21 -8.67
CA THR A 159 9.65 -14.54 -9.63
C THR A 159 9.87 -13.88 -10.99
N GLY A 160 10.61 -12.77 -11.04
CA GLY A 160 10.76 -11.94 -12.24
C GLY A 160 9.52 -11.10 -12.55
N GLU A 161 8.48 -11.09 -11.70
CA GLU A 161 7.27 -10.34 -11.97
C GLU A 161 7.48 -8.83 -11.77
N PRO A 162 6.99 -7.97 -12.69
CA PRO A 162 7.06 -6.53 -12.53
C PRO A 162 5.97 -6.01 -11.57
N SER A 163 6.37 -5.14 -10.64
CA SER A 163 5.50 -4.31 -9.82
C SER A 163 5.66 -2.84 -10.23
N PRO A 164 4.71 -2.30 -11.01
CA PRO A 164 4.72 -0.91 -11.44
C PRO A 164 4.09 0.00 -10.37
N TYR A 165 4.67 1.18 -10.14
CA TYR A 165 4.19 2.15 -9.17
C TYR A 165 4.15 3.56 -9.75
N VAL A 166 3.21 4.38 -9.29
CA VAL A 166 3.21 5.83 -9.49
C VAL A 166 3.38 6.53 -8.15
N HIS A 167 4.30 7.49 -8.08
CA HIS A 167 4.52 8.24 -6.86
C HIS A 167 3.35 9.18 -6.56
N MET A 168 2.79 9.10 -5.35
CA MET A 168 1.62 9.90 -4.96
C MET A 168 2.03 11.18 -4.25
N ARG A 169 2.86 11.06 -3.21
CA ARG A 169 3.34 12.15 -2.36
C ARG A 169 4.34 11.64 -1.34
N ASP A 170 5.17 12.53 -0.83
CA ASP A 170 6.09 12.26 0.28
C ASP A 170 6.92 10.98 0.03
N ARG A 171 6.61 9.89 0.72
CA ARG A 171 7.20 8.56 0.55
C ARG A 171 6.14 7.48 0.34
N LEU A 172 5.03 7.87 -0.27
CA LEU A 172 3.87 7.02 -0.53
C LEU A 172 3.68 6.89 -2.03
N ASP A 173 3.61 5.64 -2.47
CA ASP A 173 3.37 5.27 -3.85
C ASP A 173 2.01 4.57 -3.98
N ALA A 174 1.50 4.48 -5.19
CA ALA A 174 0.40 3.60 -5.55
C ALA A 174 0.92 2.47 -6.44
N LEU A 175 0.63 1.22 -6.09
CA LEU A 175 0.82 0.08 -6.99
C LEU A 175 -0.14 0.22 -8.17
N ILE A 176 0.37 0.19 -9.39
CA ILE A 176 -0.45 0.24 -10.60
C ILE A 176 -1.05 -1.14 -10.82
N ALA A 177 -2.38 -1.21 -10.84
CA ALA A 177 -3.10 -2.47 -11.02
C ALA A 177 -2.77 -3.09 -12.38
N ARG A 178 -2.73 -4.43 -12.45
CA ARG A 178 -2.39 -5.15 -13.69
C ARG A 178 -3.15 -4.68 -14.93
N PRO A 179 -4.50 -4.46 -14.90
CA PRO A 179 -5.21 -3.95 -16.07
C PRO A 179 -4.69 -2.58 -16.53
N VAL A 180 -4.44 -1.67 -15.59
CA VAL A 180 -3.90 -0.34 -15.87
C VAL A 180 -2.48 -0.44 -16.43
N PHE A 181 -1.66 -1.35 -15.90
CA PHE A 181 -0.32 -1.58 -16.42
C PHE A 181 -0.33 -2.10 -17.87
N TYR A 182 -1.28 -2.96 -18.23
CA TYR A 182 -1.43 -3.41 -19.62
C TYR A 182 -1.79 -2.26 -20.56
N GLU A 183 -2.64 -1.33 -20.14
CA GLU A 183 -2.91 -0.10 -20.91
C GLU A 183 -1.63 0.72 -21.12
N LEU A 184 -0.75 0.83 -20.10
CA LEU A 184 0.54 1.50 -20.26
C LEU A 184 1.48 0.79 -21.23
N VAL A 185 1.50 -0.56 -21.21
CA VAL A 185 2.30 -1.35 -22.14
C VAL A 185 1.85 -1.12 -23.58
N GLU A 186 0.53 -1.04 -23.82
CA GLU A 186 -0.02 -0.73 -25.16
C GLU A 186 0.36 0.68 -25.65
N LEU A 187 0.51 1.63 -24.73
CA LEU A 187 0.97 3.00 -25.04
C LEU A 187 2.49 3.14 -25.14
N SER A 188 3.24 2.10 -24.75
CA SER A 188 4.69 2.20 -24.63
C SER A 188 5.36 2.39 -25.98
N VAL A 189 6.41 3.22 -25.98
CA VAL A 189 7.26 3.47 -27.14
C VAL A 189 8.69 3.06 -26.80
N GLU A 190 9.41 2.65 -27.83
CA GLU A 190 10.83 2.34 -27.72
C GLU A 190 11.67 3.61 -27.72
N ARG A 191 12.66 3.67 -26.82
CA ARG A 191 13.70 4.70 -26.84
C ARG A 191 15.07 4.09 -26.64
N GLU A 192 16.02 4.57 -27.43
CA GLU A 192 17.44 4.34 -27.19
C GLU A 192 17.92 5.19 -26.01
N LEU A 193 18.43 4.53 -24.97
CA LEU A 193 19.18 5.15 -23.88
C LEU A 193 20.63 4.66 -23.92
N ASP A 194 21.52 5.29 -23.14
CA ASP A 194 22.94 4.91 -23.08
C ASP A 194 23.18 3.43 -22.72
N GLN A 195 22.20 2.78 -22.08
CA GLN A 195 22.23 1.38 -21.65
C GLN A 195 21.53 0.42 -22.62
N GLY A 196 21.05 0.92 -23.76
CA GLY A 196 20.31 0.18 -24.78
C GLY A 196 18.84 0.61 -24.92
N PRO A 197 18.08 -0.06 -25.81
CA PRO A 197 16.67 0.23 -26.02
C PRO A 197 15.84 -0.13 -24.78
N VAL A 198 14.88 0.74 -24.45
CA VAL A 198 13.91 0.53 -23.38
C VAL A 198 12.51 0.85 -23.87
N TYR A 199 11.51 0.14 -23.33
CA TYR A 199 10.11 0.49 -23.51
C TYR A 199 9.65 1.36 -22.34
N GLY A 200 8.98 2.45 -22.67
CA GLY A 200 8.49 3.39 -21.68
C GLY A 200 7.29 4.16 -22.19
N VAL A 201 6.63 4.84 -21.27
CA VAL A 201 5.50 5.73 -21.58
C VAL A 201 5.93 7.18 -21.37
N TRP A 202 5.35 8.07 -22.16
CA TRP A 202 5.48 9.50 -21.92
C TRP A 202 4.35 9.96 -21.01
N SER A 203 4.64 10.91 -20.12
CA SER A 203 3.62 11.71 -19.46
C SER A 203 4.20 13.06 -19.07
N ASP A 204 3.49 14.13 -19.40
CA ASP A 204 3.85 15.51 -19.05
C ASP A 204 5.28 15.91 -19.47
N GLY A 205 5.69 15.48 -20.67
CA GLY A 205 7.02 15.76 -21.21
C GLY A 205 8.16 14.90 -20.65
N GLU A 206 7.88 13.96 -19.73
CA GLU A 206 8.85 13.05 -19.13
C GLU A 206 8.64 11.61 -19.63
N PHE A 207 9.73 10.85 -19.79
CA PHE A 207 9.68 9.47 -20.24
C PHE A 207 9.97 8.50 -19.09
N PHE A 208 9.03 7.59 -18.83
CA PHE A 208 9.13 6.61 -17.75
C PHE A 208 9.34 5.21 -18.31
N PRO A 209 10.49 4.56 -18.04
CA PRO A 209 10.70 3.17 -18.42
C PRO A 209 9.70 2.25 -17.71
N VAL A 210 9.02 1.39 -18.47
CA VAL A 210 8.07 0.38 -17.96
C VAL A 210 8.52 -1.06 -18.23
N GLY A 211 9.54 -1.25 -19.06
CA GLY A 211 10.15 -2.56 -19.31
C GLY A 211 11.49 -2.43 -20.01
N ALA A 212 12.41 -3.36 -19.73
CA ALA A 212 13.65 -3.49 -20.47
C ALA A 212 13.40 -4.24 -21.79
N TYR A 213 14.12 -3.88 -22.85
CA TYR A 213 14.20 -4.71 -24.05
C TYR A 213 14.96 -6.00 -23.72
N GLN A 214 14.27 -7.12 -23.61
CA GLN A 214 14.92 -8.43 -23.72
C GLN A 214 15.06 -8.71 -25.20
N GLY A 215 16.19 -8.28 -25.78
CA GLY A 215 16.50 -8.63 -27.17
C GLY A 215 16.44 -10.13 -27.33
N GLU A 216 15.78 -10.58 -28.40
CA GLU A 216 15.86 -11.96 -28.85
C GLU A 216 17.34 -12.33 -28.85
N ALA A 217 17.73 -13.21 -27.92
CA ALA A 217 18.92 -13.99 -28.08
C ALA A 217 18.63 -14.87 -29.30
N ASP A 218 18.94 -14.33 -30.47
CA ASP A 218 18.97 -15.05 -31.72
C ASP A 218 19.93 -16.22 -31.48
N SER A 219 19.38 -17.39 -31.18
CA SER A 219 20.11 -18.64 -31.08
C SER A 219 20.48 -19.08 -32.49
N GLY A 220 21.30 -18.26 -33.13
CA GLY A 220 22.09 -18.60 -34.30
C GLY A 220 23.21 -19.55 -33.88
N ALA A 221 22.86 -20.81 -33.66
CA ALA A 221 23.81 -21.91 -33.71
C ALA A 221 23.33 -22.88 -34.79
N GLY A 222 23.48 -22.46 -36.04
CA GLY A 222 23.61 -23.40 -37.15
C GLY A 222 25.00 -24.00 -37.13
N THR A 223 25.09 -25.32 -37.06
CA THR A 223 25.88 -26.16 -37.99
C THR A 223 25.31 -27.57 -37.94
#